data_AF-W7YEL6-F1
#
_entry.id   AF-W7YEL6-F1
#
_cell.length_a   1.000
_cell.length_b   1.000
_cell.length_c   1.000
_cell.angle_alpha   90.00
_cell.angle_beta   90.00
_cell.angle_gamma   90.00
#
_symmetry.space_group_name_H-M   'P 1'
#
loop_
_entity.id
_entity.type
_entity.pdbx_description
1 polymer ?
#
loop_
_entity_poly.entity_id
_entity_poly.type
_entity_poly.pdbx_seq_one_letter_code
_entity_poly.pdbx_strand_id
1 'polypeptide(L)'
;MKDYNEEDYLLLSGIQHFNFCRRQWALIHIEQQWEDNVRTIEGDHLHRKADQPALREKRGDKLVVRALPVKSRELGITGICRYL
;
A
#
# COMPACT_ATOMS: atom_id res chain seq x y z
N MET A 1 0.63 -17.52 19.49
CA MET A 1 0.68 -16.39 18.54
C MET A 1 -0.33 -16.72 17.44
N LYS A 2 -1.26 -15.82 17.09
CA LYS A 2 -2.21 -16.09 16.01
C LYS A 2 -1.42 -16.10 14.70
N ASP A 3 -1.42 -17.24 14.01
CA ASP A 3 -0.83 -17.36 12.69
C ASP A 3 -1.97 -17.18 11.68
N TYR A 4 -1.91 -16.11 10.91
CA TYR A 4 -2.87 -15.81 9.85
C TYR A 4 -2.34 -16.41 8.53
N ASN A 5 -3.21 -16.98 7.70
CA ASN A 5 -2.78 -17.33 6.34
C ASN A 5 -2.43 -16.05 5.57
N GLU A 6 -1.42 -16.08 4.71
CA GLU A 6 -1.02 -14.88 3.95
C GLU A 6 -2.14 -14.38 3.03
N GLU A 7 -3.04 -15.26 2.60
CA GLU A 7 -4.24 -14.93 1.82
C GLU A 7 -5.25 -14.08 2.60
N ASP A 8 -5.22 -14.16 3.93
CA ASP A 8 -6.09 -13.40 4.84
C ASP A 8 -5.48 -12.06 5.24
N TYR A 9 -4.30 -11.70 4.73
CA TYR A 9 -3.62 -10.47 5.15
C TYR A 9 -4.36 -9.24 4.65
N LEU A 10 -4.62 -8.31 5.57
CA LEU A 10 -5.24 -7.04 5.23
C LEU A 10 -4.21 -6.11 4.60
N LEU A 11 -4.66 -5.33 3.61
CA LEU A 11 -3.86 -4.28 3.04
C LEU A 11 -3.65 -3.15 4.05
N LEU A 12 -2.40 -2.75 4.26
CA LEU A 12 -2.03 -1.64 5.13
C LEU A 12 -2.74 -0.34 4.70
N SER A 13 -2.87 -0.10 3.41
CA SER A 13 -3.64 1.03 2.85
C SER A 13 -5.12 0.96 3.21
N GLY A 14 -5.70 -0.23 3.33
CA GLY A 14 -7.09 -0.43 3.71
C GLY A 14 -7.41 0.11 5.11
N ILE A 15 -6.44 0.14 6.02
CA ILE A 15 -6.63 0.66 7.38
C ILE A 15 -7.00 2.15 7.34
N GLN A 16 -6.42 2.92 6.42
CA GLN A 16 -6.72 4.35 6.26
C GLN A 16 -8.17 4.57 5.82
N HIS A 17 -8.67 3.78 4.86
CA HIS A 17 -10.07 3.84 4.43
C HIS A 17 -11.03 3.43 5.56
N PHE A 18 -10.68 2.41 6.34
CA PHE A 18 -11.50 1.97 7.47
C PHE A 18 -11.61 3.05 8.55
N ASN A 19 -10.48 3.69 8.88
CA ASN A 19 -10.42 4.76 9.87
C ASN A 19 -11.15 6.03 9.39
N PHE A 20 -11.11 6.32 8.08
CA PHE A 20 -11.86 7.43 7.50
C PHE A 20 -13.37 7.17 7.51
N CYS A 21 -13.81 6.02 6.96
CA CYS A 21 -15.21 5.62 6.96
C CYS A 21 -15.35 4.11 6.69
N ARG A 22 -15.93 3.38 7.65
CA ARG A 22 -16.19 1.92 7.52
C ARG A 22 -17.05 1.56 6.31
N ARG A 23 -18.03 2.41 5.95
CA ARG A 23 -18.86 2.20 4.76
C ARG A 23 -18.05 2.40 3.47
N GLN A 24 -17.15 3.38 3.43
CA GLN A 24 -16.23 3.55 2.28
C GLN A 24 -15.32 2.32 2.17
N TRP A 25 -14.76 1.84 3.28
CA TRP A 25 -13.96 0.62 3.28
C TRP A 25 -14.70 -0.59 2.72
N ALA A 26 -15.96 -0.80 3.13
CA ALA A 26 -16.78 -1.89 2.60
C ALA A 26 -17.06 -1.73 1.10
N LEU A 27 -17.38 -0.51 0.65
CA LEU A 27 -17.58 -0.25 -0.78
C LEU A 27 -16.32 -0.57 -1.61
N ILE A 28 -15.15 -0.18 -1.13
CA ILE A 28 -13.87 -0.39 -1.83
C ILE A 28 -13.45 -1.87 -1.78
N HIS A 29 -13.44 -2.48 -0.60
CA HIS A 29 -12.79 -3.79 -0.38
C HIS A 29 -13.74 -4.98 -0.44
N ILE A 30 -15.04 -4.80 -0.18
CA ILE A 30 -16.04 -5.87 -0.28
C ILE A 30 -16.78 -5.76 -1.61
N GLU A 31 -17.39 -4.61 -1.88
CA GLU A 31 -18.24 -4.40 -3.06
C GLU A 31 -17.45 -4.08 -4.34
N GLN A 32 -16.12 -3.89 -4.22
CA GLN A 32 -15.22 -3.57 -5.33
C GLN A 32 -15.67 -2.33 -6.15
N GLN A 33 -16.20 -1.33 -5.45
CA GLN A 33 -16.67 -0.07 -6.03
C GLN A 33 -15.63 1.04 -5.77
N TRP A 34 -14.95 1.46 -6.84
CA TRP A 34 -14.03 2.59 -6.83
C TRP A 34 -14.18 3.40 -8.12
N GLU A 35 -14.15 4.72 -8.00
CA GLU A 35 -14.12 5.63 -9.13
C GLU A 35 -13.01 6.66 -8.91
N ASP A 36 -12.15 6.81 -9.91
CA ASP A 36 -11.08 7.77 -9.87
C ASP A 36 -11.59 9.21 -10.04
N ASN A 37 -10.90 10.12 -9.37
CA ASN A 37 -11.15 11.54 -9.47
C ASN A 37 -9.84 12.28 -9.74
N VAL A 38 -9.95 13.59 -9.96
CA VAL A 38 -8.78 14.43 -10.28
C VAL A 38 -7.63 14.24 -9.28
N ARG A 39 -7.91 14.13 -7.97
CA ARG A 39 -6.88 13.97 -6.94
C ARG A 39 -6.21 12.60 -6.97
N THR A 40 -6.94 11.54 -7.31
CA THR A 40 -6.35 10.19 -7.40
C THR A 40 -5.42 10.12 -8.61
N ILE A 41 -5.85 10.65 -9.75
CA ILE A 41 -5.03 10.73 -10.97
C ILE A 41 -3.79 11.62 -10.79
N GLU A 42 -3.93 12.79 -10.17
CA GLU A 42 -2.78 13.65 -9.83
C GLU A 42 -1.80 12.94 -8.91
N GLY A 43 -2.30 12.26 -7.89
CA GLY A 43 -1.51 11.44 -6.97
C GLY A 43 -0.73 10.34 -7.71
N ASP A 44 -1.37 9.63 -8.62
CA ASP A 44 -0.74 8.59 -9.43
C ASP A 44 0.40 9.16 -10.29
N HIS A 45 0.18 10.33 -10.89
CA HIS A 45 1.21 11.00 -11.67
C HIS A 45 2.44 11.38 -10.83
N LEU A 46 2.23 11.85 -9.60
CA LEU A 46 3.32 12.17 -8.68
C LEU A 46 4.07 10.91 -8.22
N HIS A 47 3.37 9.80 -8.00
CA HIS A 47 3.96 8.56 -7.52
C HIS A 47 4.61 7.69 -8.59
N ARG A 48 4.42 7.98 -9.90
CA ARG A 48 4.96 7.19 -11.02
C ARG A 48 6.43 6.78 -10.89
N LYS A 49 7.29 7.60 -10.30
CA LYS A 49 8.71 7.26 -10.09
C LYS A 49 8.92 6.43 -8.82
N ALA A 50 8.14 6.70 -7.77
CA ALA A 50 8.17 5.99 -6.48
C ALA A 50 7.74 4.54 -6.62
N ASP A 51 6.83 4.27 -7.56
CA ASP A 51 6.22 2.96 -7.75
C ASP A 51 7.02 2.06 -8.71
N GLN A 52 8.27 2.42 -9.03
CA GLN A 52 9.15 1.64 -9.90
C GLN A 52 10.13 0.79 -9.08
N PRO A 53 9.84 -0.49 -8.80
CA PRO A 53 10.67 -1.34 -7.95
C PRO A 53 12.06 -1.61 -8.52
N ALA A 54 12.22 -1.52 -9.85
CA ALA A 54 13.50 -1.70 -10.52
C ALA A 54 14.46 -0.52 -10.32
N LEU A 55 13.96 0.66 -9.96
CA LEU A 55 14.79 1.84 -9.73
C LEU A 55 15.46 1.77 -8.36
N ARG A 56 16.68 1.25 -8.34
CA ARG A 56 17.58 1.27 -7.19
C ARG A 56 18.61 2.37 -7.32
N GLU A 57 18.88 3.06 -6.23
CA GLU A 57 19.81 4.16 -6.22
C GLU A 57 20.71 4.08 -4.99
N LYS A 58 22.03 4.07 -5.19
CA LYS A 58 23.01 4.06 -4.09
C LYS A 58 23.77 5.38 -4.10
N ARG A 59 23.81 6.06 -2.95
CA ARG A 59 24.57 7.31 -2.72
C ARG A 59 25.43 7.14 -1.47
N GLY A 60 26.70 6.79 -1.67
CA GLY A 60 27.60 6.41 -0.58
C GLY A 60 27.02 5.24 0.22
N ASP A 61 26.77 5.46 1.51
CA ASP A 61 26.19 4.47 2.42
C ASP A 61 24.65 4.43 2.42
N LYS A 62 23.99 5.32 1.65
CA LYS A 62 22.53 5.34 1.52
C LYS A 62 22.09 4.51 0.31
N LEU A 63 21.21 3.55 0.55
CA LEU A 63 20.51 2.81 -0.50
C LEU A 63 19.05 3.23 -0.49
N VAL A 64 18.57 3.74 -1.63
CA VAL A 64 17.16 4.06 -1.85
C VAL A 64 16.51 2.92 -2.62
N VAL A 65 15.52 2.29 -1.98
CA VAL A 65 14.66 1.26 -2.54
C VAL A 65 13.25 1.82 -2.69
N ARG A 66 12.59 1.41 -3.76
CA ARG A 66 11.27 1.91 -4.16
C ARG A 66 10.30 0.75 -4.24
N ALA A 67 9.02 1.05 -4.00
CA ALA A 67 7.94 0.06 -4.00
C ALA A 67 8.30 -1.24 -3.25
N LEU A 68 8.83 -1.13 -2.03
CA LEU A 68 9.26 -2.29 -1.25
C LEU A 68 8.03 -3.02 -0.67
N PRO A 69 7.81 -4.31 -1.02
CA PRO A 69 6.78 -5.12 -0.39
C PRO A 69 7.13 -5.39 1.08
N VAL A 70 6.18 -5.17 1.98
CA VAL A 70 6.33 -5.41 3.42
C VAL A 70 5.15 -6.23 3.94
N LYS A 71 5.41 -7.09 4.91
CA LYS A 71 4.36 -7.88 5.58
C LYS A 71 4.68 -8.09 7.06
N SER A 72 3.63 -8.17 7.88
CA SER A 72 3.71 -8.55 9.29
C SER A 72 2.82 -9.76 9.55
N ARG A 73 3.45 -10.87 9.97
CA ARG A 73 2.72 -12.11 10.30
C ARG A 73 1.93 -12.00 11.59
N GLU A 74 2.51 -11.32 12.58
CA GLU A 74 1.90 -11.11 13.88
C GLU A 74 0.61 -10.29 13.77
N LEU A 75 0.62 -9.27 12.89
CA LEU A 75 -0.54 -8.40 12.69
C LEU A 75 -1.47 -8.86 11.57
N GLY A 76 -1.03 -9.78 10.71
CA GLY A 76 -1.79 -10.22 9.52
C GLY A 76 -1.99 -9.09 8.50
N ILE A 77 -0.95 -8.30 8.23
CA ILE A 77 -1.03 -7.11 7.35
C ILE A 77 0.06 -7.18 6.26
N THR A 78 -0.27 -6.74 5.05
CA THR A 78 0.65 -6.62 3.90
C THR A 78 0.52 -5.26 3.21
N GLY A 79 1.57 -4.80 2.54
CA GLY A 79 1.53 -3.52 1.82
C GLY A 79 2.81 -3.22 1.04
N ILE A 80 2.84 -2.03 0.43
CA ILE A 80 3.98 -1.53 -0.33
C ILE A 80 4.43 -0.20 0.26
N CYS A 81 5.70 -0.12 0.67
CA CYS A 81 6.36 1.12 1.07
C CYS A 81 6.97 1.80 -0.16
N ARG A 82 6.53 3.01 -0.50
CA ARG A 82 6.95 3.70 -1.73
C ARG A 82 8.42 4.15 -1.73
N TYR A 83 8.99 4.48 -0.57
CA TYR A 83 10.41 4.83 -0.43
C TYR A 83 10.99 4.25 0.85
N LEU A 84 12.21 3.71 0.76
CA LEU A 84 13.06 3.30 1.89
C LEU A 84 14.52 3.63 1.57
#